data_AF-A0AAJ0TEZ3-F1
#
_entry.id   AF-A0AAJ0TEZ3-F1
#
_cell.length_a   1.000
_cell.length_b   1.000
_cell.length_c   1.000
_cell.angle_alpha   90.00
_cell.angle_beta   90.00
_cell.angle_gamma   90.00
#
_symmetry.space_group_name_H-M   'P 1'
#
loop_
_entity.id
_entity.type
_entity.pdbx_description
1 polymer ?
#
loop_
_entity_poly.entity_id
_entity_poly.type
_entity_poly.pdbx_seq_one_letter_code
_entity_poly.pdbx_strand_id
1 'polypeptide(L)'
;MASRMRNSSSSNLTARTRKGQFFVLTTLAVVTILFFVGRWVSPSNQPDTSYIVKSDELSTFDNIKEKASVVVKSSEDCNTLNYNAQEYKKFVDNFAKEKNYRIDFAYSISPCSDELGTIVEFTLRIQSDRADAKGTFFVVWP
;
A
#
# COMPACT_ATOMS: atom_id res chain seq x y z
N MET A 1 44.50 -71.77 -47.41
CA MET A 1 44.74 -70.34 -47.10
C MET A 1 43.42 -69.67 -46.79
N ALA A 2 43.41 -68.84 -45.75
CA ALA A 2 42.28 -68.61 -44.86
C ALA A 2 41.11 -67.79 -45.43
N SER A 3 39.92 -68.20 -45.01
CA SER A 3 38.61 -67.55 -45.15
C SER A 3 38.57 -66.15 -44.53
N ARG A 4 37.93 -65.18 -45.20
CA ARG A 4 37.53 -63.92 -44.57
C ARG A 4 36.18 -63.43 -45.13
N MET A 5 35.11 -63.95 -44.55
CA MET A 5 33.82 -63.28 -44.51
C MET A 5 33.93 -62.00 -43.68
N ARG A 6 33.33 -60.90 -44.13
CA ARG A 6 32.73 -59.90 -43.23
C ARG A 6 31.47 -59.31 -43.85
N ASN A 7 30.37 -59.59 -43.16
CA ASN A 7 29.02 -59.14 -43.38
C ASN A 7 28.91 -57.63 -43.61
N SER A 8 28.20 -57.28 -44.68
CA SER A 8 27.49 -56.00 -44.82
C SER A 8 26.16 -56.11 -44.08
N SER A 9 26.05 -55.48 -42.91
CA SER A 9 24.75 -55.18 -42.30
C SER A 9 24.92 -54.09 -41.25
N SER A 10 24.80 -52.82 -41.67
CA SER A 10 24.45 -51.71 -40.76
C SER A 10 24.12 -50.46 -41.58
N SER A 11 22.88 -50.34 -42.06
CA SER A 11 22.42 -49.10 -42.71
C SER A 11 20.92 -48.84 -42.53
N ASN A 12 20.29 -49.30 -41.44
CA ASN A 12 18.85 -49.10 -41.22
C ASN A 12 18.43 -48.68 -39.80
N LEU A 13 19.32 -48.08 -39.00
CA LEU A 13 19.00 -47.61 -37.62
C LEU A 13 19.04 -46.09 -37.42
N THR A 14 19.43 -45.30 -38.43
CA THR A 14 19.62 -43.84 -38.30
C THR A 14 18.44 -42.98 -38.73
N ALA A 15 17.49 -43.51 -39.51
CA ALA A 15 16.34 -42.74 -40.01
C ALA A 15 15.15 -42.68 -39.03
N ARG A 16 14.94 -43.73 -38.22
CA ARG A 16 13.79 -43.83 -37.29
C ARG A 16 13.99 -42.99 -36.02
N THR A 17 15.23 -42.87 -35.55
CA THR A 17 15.61 -42.15 -34.31
C THR A 17 15.56 -40.63 -34.46
N ARG A 18 15.81 -40.10 -35.67
CA ARG A 18 15.82 -38.65 -35.95
C ARG A 18 14.44 -38.00 -35.83
N LYS A 19 13.36 -38.71 -36.16
CA LYS A 19 11.99 -38.17 -36.11
C LYS A 19 11.49 -37.99 -34.67
N GLY A 20 11.81 -38.93 -33.78
CA GLY A 20 11.47 -38.82 -32.35
C GLY A 20 12.29 -37.74 -31.64
N GLN A 21 13.57 -37.60 -31.99
CA GLN A 21 14.44 -36.56 -31.45
C GLN A 21 13.94 -35.15 -31.80
N PHE A 22 13.48 -34.94 -33.03
CA PHE A 22 12.89 -33.66 -33.43
C PHE A 22 11.62 -33.33 -32.63
N PHE A 23 10.73 -34.31 -32.45
CA PHE A 23 9.48 -34.13 -31.71
C PHE A 23 9.70 -33.78 -30.23
N VAL A 24 10.66 -34.42 -29.57
CA VAL A 24 11.02 -34.11 -28.18
C VAL A 24 11.61 -32.71 -28.08
N LEU A 25 12.47 -32.33 -29.03
CA LEU A 25 13.09 -31.00 -29.06
C LEU A 25 12.05 -29.88 -29.25
N THR A 26 11.11 -30.05 -30.19
CA THR A 26 10.07 -29.05 -30.46
C THR A 26 9.10 -28.92 -29.29
N THR A 27 8.74 -30.03 -28.65
CA THR A 27 7.85 -30.00 -27.48
C THR A 27 8.50 -29.24 -26.32
N LEU A 28 9.79 -29.49 -26.06
CA LEU A 28 10.54 -28.81 -25.00
C LEU A 28 10.71 -27.31 -25.30
N ALA A 29 10.91 -26.94 -26.56
CA ALA A 29 10.98 -25.55 -27.00
C ALA A 29 9.63 -24.83 -26.82
N VAL A 30 8.51 -25.46 -27.18
CA VAL A 30 7.18 -24.85 -27.01
C VAL A 30 6.82 -24.68 -25.52
N VAL A 31 7.10 -25.68 -24.68
CA VAL A 31 6.83 -25.61 -23.23
C VAL A 31 7.67 -24.52 -22.57
N THR A 32 8.94 -24.37 -22.96
CA THR A 32 9.81 -23.30 -22.42
C THR A 32 9.31 -21.92 -22.84
N ILE A 33 8.95 -21.72 -24.12
CA ILE A 33 8.38 -20.44 -24.59
C ILE A 33 7.10 -20.10 -23.82
N LEU A 34 6.17 -21.06 -23.66
CA LEU A 34 4.93 -20.84 -22.91
C LEU A 34 5.18 -20.54 -21.43
N PHE A 35 6.18 -21.18 -20.82
CA PHE A 35 6.59 -20.88 -19.44
C PHE A 35 7.16 -19.46 -19.29
N PHE A 36 8.00 -19.02 -20.22
CA PHE A 36 8.55 -17.67 -20.23
C PHE A 36 7.46 -16.62 -20.49
N VAL A 37 6.53 -16.87 -21.43
CA VAL A 37 5.38 -15.99 -21.68
C VAL A 37 4.47 -15.93 -20.45
N GLY A 38 4.15 -17.05 -19.81
CA GLY A 38 3.36 -17.07 -18.59
C GLY A 38 4.00 -16.27 -17.45
N ARG A 39 5.33 -16.32 -17.34
CA ARG A 39 6.11 -15.54 -16.36
C ARG A 39 6.23 -14.06 -16.71
N TRP A 40 6.17 -13.69 -17.99
CA TRP A 40 6.14 -12.30 -18.44
C TRP A 40 4.76 -11.65 -18.33
N VAL A 41 3.69 -12.41 -18.61
CA VAL A 41 2.30 -11.92 -18.65
C VAL A 41 1.67 -11.87 -17.27
N SER A 42 2.16 -12.64 -16.30
CA SER A 42 1.70 -12.58 -14.91
C SER A 42 2.65 -11.73 -14.07
N PRO A 43 2.43 -10.41 -13.91
CA PRO A 43 3.07 -9.67 -12.83
C PRO A 43 2.51 -10.21 -11.52
N SER A 44 3.17 -11.21 -10.94
CA SER A 44 2.73 -11.85 -9.69
C SER A 44 2.86 -10.95 -8.47
N ASN A 45 3.40 -9.75 -8.62
CA ASN A 45 3.60 -8.77 -7.56
C ASN A 45 3.51 -7.36 -8.15
N GLN A 46 2.36 -6.94 -8.69
CA GLN A 46 2.03 -5.53 -8.47
C GLN A 46 1.72 -5.44 -6.97
N PRO A 47 2.62 -4.89 -6.12
CA PRO A 47 2.15 -4.44 -4.82
C PRO A 47 0.98 -3.51 -5.11
N ASP A 48 -0.10 -3.63 -4.36
CA ASP A 48 -1.23 -2.70 -4.42
C ASP A 48 -0.69 -1.27 -4.26
N THR A 49 -0.34 -0.62 -5.38
CA THR A 49 0.12 0.76 -5.39
C THR A 49 -1.03 1.69 -5.01
N SER A 50 -2.27 1.20 -5.04
CA SER A 50 -3.44 1.81 -4.41
C SER A 50 -3.26 2.07 -2.91
N TYR A 51 -2.51 1.23 -2.18
CA TYR A 51 -2.23 1.43 -0.75
C TYR A 51 -1.07 2.41 -0.49
N ILE A 52 -0.11 2.49 -1.42
CA ILE A 52 1.03 3.43 -1.37
C ILE A 52 0.64 4.81 -1.91
N VAL A 53 -0.41 4.88 -2.74
CA VAL A 53 -1.01 6.12 -3.26
C VAL A 53 -2.34 6.40 -2.53
N LYS A 54 -2.37 6.27 -1.20
CA LYS A 54 -3.27 7.14 -0.44
C LYS A 54 -2.81 8.56 -0.76
N SER A 55 -3.62 9.33 -1.47
CA SER A 55 -3.30 10.72 -1.82
C SER A 55 -2.74 11.45 -0.60
N ASP A 56 -1.70 12.27 -0.76
CA ASP A 56 -1.05 13.04 0.33
C ASP A 56 -2.08 13.70 1.28
N GLU A 57 -3.24 14.09 0.75
CA GLU A 57 -4.37 14.64 1.48
C GLU A 57 -4.99 13.67 2.51
N LEU A 58 -5.13 12.38 2.17
CA LEU A 58 -5.62 11.34 3.09
C LEU A 58 -4.57 10.98 4.14
N SER A 59 -3.29 10.96 3.75
CA SER A 59 -2.19 10.77 4.71
C SER A 59 -2.12 11.94 5.70
N THR A 60 -2.30 13.17 5.19
CA THR A 60 -2.40 14.39 6.00
C THR A 60 -3.58 14.32 6.96
N PHE A 61 -4.74 13.84 6.50
CA PHE A 61 -5.93 13.65 7.32
C PHE A 61 -5.66 12.72 8.51
N ASP A 62 -5.07 11.55 8.25
CA ASP A 62 -4.74 10.57 9.30
C ASP A 62 -3.69 11.14 10.27
N ASN A 63 -2.69 11.87 9.78
CA ASN A 63 -1.66 12.50 10.61
C ASN A 63 -2.22 13.61 11.51
N ILE A 64 -3.13 14.45 11.00
CA ILE A 64 -3.81 15.47 11.81
C ILE A 64 -4.58 14.81 12.96
N LYS A 65 -5.30 13.71 12.69
CA LYS A 65 -6.01 12.96 13.73
C LYS A 65 -5.07 12.41 14.79
N GLU A 66 -3.98 11.78 14.36
CA GLU A 66 -2.99 11.19 15.27
C GLU A 66 -2.36 12.27 16.16
N LYS A 67 -1.88 13.36 15.56
CA LYS A 67 -1.28 14.49 16.28
C LYS A 67 -2.26 15.16 17.24
N ALA A 68 -3.52 15.35 16.85
CA ALA A 68 -4.55 15.88 17.75
C ALA A 68 -4.70 15.02 19.01
N SER A 69 -4.68 13.69 18.86
CA SER A 69 -4.76 12.78 20.01
C SER A 69 -3.55 12.87 20.94
N VAL A 70 -2.36 13.10 20.39
CA VAL A 70 -1.13 13.31 21.17
C VAL A 70 -1.22 14.63 21.95
N VAL A 71 -1.68 15.70 21.32
CA VAL A 71 -1.84 17.02 21.96
C VAL A 71 -2.79 16.95 23.15
N VAL A 72 -3.90 16.23 23.03
CA VAL A 72 -4.81 16.00 24.16
C VAL A 72 -4.07 15.25 25.26
N LYS A 73 -3.48 14.09 24.95
CA LYS A 73 -2.80 13.25 25.94
C LYS A 73 -1.57 13.90 26.61
N SER A 74 -0.92 14.86 25.95
CA SER A 74 0.25 15.57 26.49
C SER A 74 -0.11 16.74 27.40
N SER A 75 -1.39 17.10 27.51
CA SER A 75 -1.83 18.23 28.33
C SER A 75 -1.89 17.81 29.80
N GLU A 76 -1.30 18.59 30.70
CA GLU A 76 -1.20 18.26 32.13
C GLU A 76 -2.44 18.70 32.93
N ASP A 77 -3.05 19.80 32.53
CA ASP A 77 -4.21 20.38 33.18
C ASP A 77 -5.23 20.89 32.14
N CYS A 78 -6.47 21.13 32.59
CA CYS A 78 -7.56 21.57 31.72
C CYS A 78 -7.28 22.91 31.00
N ASN A 79 -6.58 23.84 31.64
CA ASN A 79 -6.25 25.12 31.00
C ASN A 79 -5.22 24.91 29.91
N THR A 80 -4.20 24.09 30.18
CA THR A 80 -3.21 23.65 29.21
C THR A 80 -3.85 22.87 28.05
N LEU A 81 -4.84 22.01 28.32
CA LEU A 81 -5.60 21.29 27.29
C LEU A 81 -6.30 22.26 26.34
N ASN A 82 -7.00 23.26 26.88
CA ASN A 82 -7.70 24.24 26.07
C ASN A 82 -6.72 25.10 25.24
N TYR A 83 -5.63 25.53 25.87
CA TYR A 83 -4.57 26.27 25.18
C TYR A 83 -3.95 25.45 24.04
N ASN A 84 -3.56 24.21 24.32
CA ASN A 84 -2.94 23.29 23.37
C ASN A 84 -3.89 22.94 22.21
N ALA A 85 -5.17 22.69 22.49
CA ALA A 85 -6.17 22.43 21.45
C ALA A 85 -6.37 23.67 20.55
N GLN A 86 -6.39 24.86 21.14
CA GLN A 86 -6.48 26.11 20.39
C GLN A 86 -5.22 26.38 19.55
N GLU A 87 -4.04 26.13 20.09
CA GLU A 87 -2.76 26.28 19.37
C GLU A 87 -2.67 25.27 18.23
N TYR A 88 -3.05 24.02 18.47
CA TYR A 88 -3.09 22.99 17.45
C TYR A 88 -4.06 23.34 16.32
N LYS A 89 -5.23 23.90 16.63
CA LYS A 89 -6.14 24.42 15.59
C LYS A 89 -5.48 25.48 14.73
N LYS A 90 -4.77 26.45 15.34
CA LYS A 90 -4.03 27.49 14.58
C LYS A 90 -2.93 26.88 13.71
N PHE A 91 -2.25 25.85 14.20
CA PHE A 91 -1.26 25.12 13.43
C PHE A 91 -1.88 24.45 12.20
N VAL A 92 -3.02 23.75 12.36
CA VAL A 92 -3.75 23.13 11.24
C VAL A 92 -4.22 24.18 10.24
N ASP A 93 -4.74 25.32 10.70
CA ASP A 93 -5.17 26.42 9.84
C ASP A 93 -4.01 27.03 9.04
N ASN A 94 -2.85 27.19 9.66
CA ASN A 94 -1.65 27.68 8.97
C ASN A 94 -1.11 26.67 7.96
N PHE A 95 -1.06 25.39 8.34
CA PHE A 95 -0.68 24.30 7.44
C PHE A 95 -1.61 24.21 6.22
N ALA A 96 -2.92 24.35 6.44
CA ALA A 96 -3.92 24.39 5.37
C ALA A 96 -3.65 25.53 4.38
N LYS A 97 -3.33 26.73 4.88
CA LYS A 97 -2.98 27.89 4.05
C LYS A 97 -1.70 27.66 3.25
N GLU A 98 -0.64 27.13 3.87
CA GLU A 98 0.64 26.86 3.20
C GLU A 98 0.49 25.84 2.06
N LYS A 99 -0.36 24.84 2.25
CA LYS A 99 -0.62 23.79 1.25
C LYS A 99 -1.75 24.11 0.28
N ASN A 100 -2.41 25.26 0.44
CA ASN A 100 -3.62 25.63 -0.31
C ASN A 100 -4.75 24.58 -0.21
N TYR A 101 -4.89 23.94 0.95
CA TYR A 101 -5.99 23.02 1.25
C TYR A 101 -7.15 23.76 1.90
N ARG A 102 -8.38 23.31 1.62
CA ARG A 102 -9.56 23.71 2.39
C ARG A 102 -9.77 22.69 3.51
N ILE A 103 -9.29 23.02 4.70
CA ILE A 103 -9.43 22.18 5.89
C ILE A 103 -10.38 22.87 6.86
N ASP A 104 -11.47 22.20 7.22
CA ASP A 104 -12.35 22.61 8.31
C ASP A 104 -11.99 21.78 9.54
N PHE A 105 -11.29 22.39 10.49
CA PHE A 105 -10.94 21.76 11.76
C PHE A 105 -11.67 22.45 12.92
N ALA A 106 -12.54 21.69 13.59
CA ALA A 106 -13.29 22.12 14.75
C ALA A 106 -13.10 21.14 15.90
N TYR A 107 -13.20 21.65 17.12
CA TYR A 107 -13.14 20.84 18.32
C TYR A 107 -14.15 21.33 19.36
N SER A 108 -14.57 20.43 20.23
CA SER A 108 -15.43 20.68 21.38
C SER A 108 -14.85 19.94 22.58
N ILE A 109 -14.66 20.65 23.69
CA ILE A 109 -14.12 20.10 24.94
C ILE A 109 -15.29 20.04 25.94
N SER A 110 -15.56 18.85 26.49
CA SER A 110 -16.53 18.72 27.58
C SER A 110 -16.04 19.47 28.82
N PRO A 111 -16.92 19.85 29.77
CA PRO A 111 -16.48 20.45 31.02
C PRO A 111 -15.46 19.54 31.72
N CYS A 112 -14.33 20.10 32.16
CA CYS A 112 -13.34 19.36 32.90
C CYS A 112 -13.92 18.97 34.26
N SER A 113 -14.05 17.67 34.49
CA SER A 113 -14.52 17.09 35.75
C SER A 113 -13.48 16.09 36.22
N ASP A 114 -13.04 16.23 37.47
CA ASP A 114 -11.95 15.46 38.05
C ASP A 114 -12.27 13.95 38.23
N GLU A 115 -13.53 13.53 38.02
CA GLU A 115 -13.98 12.17 38.33
C GLU A 115 -14.17 11.25 37.12
N LEU A 116 -14.36 11.78 35.91
CA LEU A 116 -14.80 10.98 34.74
C LEU A 116 -13.91 11.14 33.50
N GLY A 117 -12.85 11.95 33.58
CA GLY A 117 -12.04 12.32 32.42
C GLY A 117 -12.78 13.26 31.48
N THR A 118 -12.03 14.04 30.70
CA THR A 118 -12.61 15.03 29.79
C THR A 118 -12.64 14.47 28.37
N ILE A 119 -13.79 14.54 27.70
CA ILE A 119 -13.93 14.10 26.31
C ILE A 119 -13.69 15.29 25.39
N VAL A 120 -12.73 15.13 24.49
CA VAL A 120 -12.48 16.09 23.41
C VAL A 120 -12.98 15.49 22.10
N GLU A 121 -14.01 16.12 21.54
CA GLU A 121 -14.54 15.80 20.21
C GLU A 121 -13.86 16.66 19.16
N PHE A 122 -13.30 16.02 18.13
CA PHE A 122 -12.72 16.69 16.98
C PHE A 122 -13.54 16.38 15.74
N THR A 123 -13.82 17.42 14.96
CA THR A 123 -14.40 17.32 13.62
C THR A 123 -13.40 17.85 12.61
N LEU A 124 -12.98 17.00 11.68
CA LEU A 124 -12.04 17.32 10.61
C LEU A 124 -12.71 17.05 9.27
N ARG A 125 -12.66 18.04 8.37
CA ARG A 125 -12.97 17.86 6.95
C ARG A 125 -11.82 18.41 6.11
N ILE A 126 -11.41 17.67 5.10
CA ILE A 126 -10.48 18.13 4.07
C ILE A 126 -11.21 18.08 2.75
N GLN A 127 -11.26 19.20 2.05
CA GLN A 127 -11.87 19.34 0.74
C GLN A 127 -10.83 19.83 -0.28
N SER A 128 -10.69 19.09 -1.37
CA SER A 128 -9.91 19.44 -2.54
C SER A 128 -10.68 19.05 -3.81
N ASP A 129 -10.13 19.38 -4.98
CA ASP A 129 -10.69 18.93 -6.26
C ASP A 129 -10.56 17.40 -6.46
N ARG A 130 -9.72 16.74 -5.65
CA ARG A 130 -9.35 15.32 -5.77
C ARG A 130 -9.92 14.45 -4.65
N ALA A 131 -10.19 15.01 -3.49
CA ALA A 131 -10.70 14.28 -2.33
C ALA A 131 -11.60 15.16 -1.44
N ASP A 132 -12.65 14.55 -0.91
CA ASP A 132 -13.45 15.09 0.20
C ASP A 132 -13.48 14.03 1.29
N ALA A 133 -12.80 14.30 2.41
CA ALA A 133 -12.73 13.41 3.55
C ALA A 133 -13.27 14.14 4.78
N LYS A 134 -14.28 13.54 5.43
CA LYS A 134 -14.84 14.05 6.68
C LYS A 134 -14.75 12.97 7.75
N GLY A 135 -14.41 13.36 8.97
CA GLY A 135 -14.43 12.46 10.10
C GLY A 135 -14.56 13.19 11.42
N THR A 136 -15.29 12.56 12.32
CA THR A 136 -15.38 12.94 13.73
C THR A 136 -14.71 11.86 14.56
N PHE A 137 -13.96 12.26 15.58
CA PHE A 137 -13.31 11.34 16.50
C PHE A 137 -13.22 11.93 17.91
N PHE A 138 -13.14 11.05 18.90
CA PHE A 138 -13.13 11.41 20.31
C PHE A 138 -11.83 10.98 20.95
N VAL A 139 -11.30 11.82 21.82
CA VAL A 139 -10.12 11.50 22.63
C VAL A 139 -10.47 11.77 24.08
N VAL A 140 -10.24 10.77 24.93
CA VAL A 140 -10.40 10.90 26.37
C VAL A 140 -9.10 11.45 26.94
N TRP A 141 -9.21 12.59 27.61
CA TRP A 141 -8.16 13.18 28.44
C TRP A 141 -8.30 12.64 29.87
N PRO A 142 -7.21 12.08 30.44
CA PRO A 142 -7.23 11.47 31.77
C PRO A 142 -7.51 12.47 32.90
#